data_AF-A0A0F6I7P8-F1
#
_entry.id   AF-A0A0F6I7P8-F1
#
_cell.length_a   1.000
_cell.length_b   1.000
_cell.length_c   1.000
_cell.angle_alpha   90.00
_cell.angle_beta   90.00
_cell.angle_gamma   90.00
#
_symmetry.space_group_name_H-M   'P 1'
#
loop_
_entity.id
_entity.type
_entity.pdbx_description
1 polymer ?
#
loop_
_entity_poly.entity_id
_entity_poly.type
_entity_poly.pdbx_seq_one_letter_code
_entity_poly.pdbx_strand_id
1 'polypeptide(L)'
;METKEKLEEGMRIRNKTRIEILLYKNDFREETTDPGLYKNLKIPDFEIRIGDCLSFLDKGNLFYYTNSINDIERILKYIQTKWKKEKKKGIDIPFTAYLKVASGMNPDVA
;
A
#
# COMPACT_ATOMS: atom_id res chain seq x y z
N MET A 1 -3.24 6.23 33.22
CA MET A 1 -3.33 6.77 31.84
C MET A 1 -2.17 6.27 30.96
N GLU A 2 -0.96 6.10 31.52
CA GLU A 2 0.25 5.60 30.82
C GLU A 2 0.18 4.20 30.17
N THR A 3 -0.73 3.32 30.61
CA THR A 3 -0.76 1.92 30.15
C THR A 3 -1.38 1.76 28.76
N LYS A 4 -2.34 2.63 28.39
CA LYS A 4 -3.00 2.58 27.07
C LYS A 4 -2.09 3.12 25.96
N GLU A 5 -1.42 4.26 26.20
CA GLU A 5 -0.52 4.88 25.23
C GLU A 5 0.67 3.97 24.89
N LYS A 6 1.25 3.29 25.89
CA LYS A 6 2.33 2.30 25.66
C LYS A 6 1.86 1.09 24.83
N LEU A 7 0.62 0.65 25.02
CA LEU A 7 0.02 -0.45 24.25
C LEU A 7 -0.23 -0.05 22.80
N GLU A 8 -0.77 1.16 22.58
CA GLU A 8 -1.01 1.72 21.25
C GLU A 8 0.29 1.92 20.47
N GLU A 9 1.31 2.47 21.13
CA GLU A 9 2.64 2.64 20.52
C GLU A 9 3.28 1.30 20.16
N GLY A 10 3.20 0.31 21.06
CA GLY A 10 3.67 -1.04 20.77
C GLY A 10 2.93 -1.70 19.60
N MET A 11 1.63 -1.43 19.43
CA MET A 11 0.87 -1.89 18.26
C MET A 11 1.28 -1.17 16.97
N ARG A 12 1.51 0.15 17.02
CA ARG A 12 1.98 0.94 15.88
C ARG A 12 3.31 0.43 15.35
N ILE A 13 4.29 0.22 16.24
CA ILE A 13 5.61 -0.31 15.89
C ILE A 13 5.48 -1.68 15.20
N ARG A 14 4.72 -2.61 15.79
CA ARG A 14 4.52 -3.95 15.20
C ARG A 14 3.85 -3.88 13.84
N ASN A 15 2.85 -3.03 13.67
CA ASN A 15 2.14 -2.89 12.39
C ASN A 15 3.06 -2.28 11.33
N LYS A 16 3.86 -1.26 11.67
CA LYS A 16 4.87 -0.70 10.79
C LYS A 16 5.85 -1.76 10.30
N THR A 17 6.45 -2.55 11.20
CA THR A 17 7.38 -3.63 10.82
C THR A 17 6.72 -4.68 9.92
N ARG A 18 5.46 -5.05 10.18
CA ARG A 18 4.72 -6.00 9.33
C ARG A 18 4.51 -5.45 7.92
N ILE A 19 4.16 -4.18 7.81
CA ILE A 19 3.98 -3.48 6.53
C ILE A 19 5.31 -3.43 5.80
N GLU A 20 6.40 -3.02 6.45
CA GLU A 20 7.73 -2.95 5.83
C GLU A 20 8.14 -4.30 5.26
N ILE A 21 8.01 -5.39 6.03
CA ILE A 21 8.30 -6.76 5.54
C ILE A 21 7.45 -7.09 4.31
N LEU A 22 6.15 -6.74 4.33
CA LEU A 22 5.27 -6.95 3.19
C LEU A 22 5.75 -6.15 1.96
N LEU A 23 6.14 -4.89 2.14
CA LEU A 23 6.69 -4.05 1.08
C LEU A 23 7.97 -4.66 0.49
N TYR A 24 8.91 -5.07 1.33
CA TYR A 24 10.16 -5.72 0.89
C TYR A 24 9.91 -6.97 0.04
N LYS A 25 8.92 -7.80 0.42
CA LYS A 25 8.49 -8.98 -0.33
C LYS A 25 7.83 -8.66 -1.68
N ASN A 26 7.31 -7.45 -1.83
CA ASN A 26 6.64 -6.96 -3.03
C ASN A 26 7.54 -6.02 -3.86
N ASP A 27 8.86 -6.18 -3.75
CA ASP A 27 9.87 -5.44 -4.49
C ASP A 27 9.90 -3.93 -4.20
N PHE A 28 9.46 -3.50 -3.03
CA PHE A 28 9.62 -2.12 -2.59
C PHE A 28 10.91 -1.93 -1.77
N ARG A 29 11.51 -0.75 -1.89
CA ARG A 29 12.64 -0.31 -1.06
C ARG A 29 12.40 1.11 -0.59
N GLU A 30 12.82 1.39 0.64
CA GLU A 30 12.73 2.74 1.21
C GLU A 30 13.67 3.69 0.44
N GLU A 31 13.17 4.89 0.18
CA GLU A 31 13.95 5.96 -0.43
C GLU A 31 14.91 6.54 0.61
N THR A 32 16.17 6.74 0.20
CA THR A 32 17.23 7.15 1.13
C THR A 32 17.10 8.59 1.60
N THR A 33 16.46 9.43 0.79
CA THR A 33 16.32 10.88 1.02
C THR A 33 14.95 11.29 1.56
N ASP A 34 13.97 10.37 1.60
CA ASP A 34 12.61 10.63 2.10
C ASP A 34 12.15 9.43 2.95
N PRO A 35 12.52 9.40 4.24
CA PRO A 35 12.17 8.31 5.14
C PRO A 35 10.65 8.06 5.20
N GLY A 36 10.26 6.80 5.15
CA GLY A 36 8.86 6.38 5.07
C GLY A 36 8.25 6.37 3.66
N LEU A 37 8.96 6.87 2.63
CA LEU A 37 8.59 6.66 1.23
C LEU A 37 9.27 5.41 0.70
N TYR A 38 8.50 4.50 0.10
CA TYR A 38 8.96 3.26 -0.50
C TYR A 38 8.68 3.28 -1.99
N LYS A 39 9.67 2.96 -2.82
CA LYS A 39 9.53 2.87 -4.27
C LYS A 39 9.56 1.42 -4.74
N ASN A 40 8.69 1.09 -5.69
CA ASN A 40 8.70 -0.23 -6.30
C ASN A 40 9.84 -0.35 -7.34
N LEU A 41 10.61 -1.43 -7.27
CA LEU A 41 11.73 -1.67 -8.17
C LEU A 41 11.32 -2.19 -9.56
N LYS A 42 10.09 -2.70 -9.72
CA LYS A 42 9.60 -3.34 -10.96
C LYS A 42 8.48 -2.59 -11.66
N ILE A 43 7.69 -1.84 -10.90
CA ILE A 43 6.58 -1.03 -11.39
C ILE A 43 7.05 0.43 -11.32
N PRO A 44 7.38 1.07 -12.45
CA PRO A 44 7.88 2.45 -12.47
C PRO A 44 6.92 3.39 -11.74
N ASP A 45 7.44 4.43 -11.08
CA ASP A 45 6.69 5.48 -10.39
C ASP A 45 5.61 5.01 -9.38
N PHE A 46 5.61 3.74 -8.99
CA PHE A 46 4.67 3.21 -8.01
C PHE A 46 5.30 3.26 -6.63
N GLU A 47 4.69 4.04 -5.75
CA GLU A 47 5.27 4.39 -4.46
C GLU A 47 4.27 4.16 -3.34
N ILE A 48 4.78 3.91 -2.14
CA ILE A 48 4.00 3.76 -0.93
C ILE A 48 4.60 4.65 0.16
N ARG A 49 3.78 5.49 0.79
CA ARG A 49 4.19 6.29 1.95
C ARG A 49 3.56 5.73 3.22
N ILE A 50 4.39 5.47 4.23
CA ILE A 50 3.96 5.08 5.57
C ILE A 50 3.96 6.34 6.45
N GLY A 51 2.78 6.87 6.75
CA GLY A 51 2.57 7.96 7.70
C GLY A 51 1.48 7.59 8.72
N ASP A 52 0.60 8.54 9.05
CA ASP A 52 -0.61 8.25 9.86
C ASP A 52 -1.53 7.22 9.21
N CYS A 53 -1.49 7.18 7.87
CA CYS A 53 -2.09 6.15 7.04
C CYS A 53 -1.09 5.63 6.01
N LEU A 54 -1.38 4.47 5.42
CA LEU A 54 -0.60 3.97 4.30
C LEU A 54 -1.18 4.50 2.99
N SER A 55 -0.37 5.26 2.27
CA SER A 55 -0.74 5.94 1.03
C SER A 55 -0.09 5.26 -0.17
N PHE A 56 -0.86 4.97 -1.21
CA PHE A 56 -0.40 4.46 -2.49
C PHE A 56 -0.36 5.60 -3.51
N LEU A 57 0.82 5.81 -4.12
CA LEU A 57 1.10 6.96 -4.97
C LEU A 57 1.54 6.51 -6.37
N ASP A 58 1.19 7.31 -7.37
CA ASP A 58 1.66 7.20 -8.75
C ASP A 58 2.29 8.53 -9.18
N LYS A 59 3.61 8.54 -9.36
CA LYS A 59 4.40 9.77 -9.58
C LYS A 59 4.14 10.83 -8.48
N GLY A 60 4.11 10.39 -7.22
CA GLY A 60 3.77 11.23 -6.07
C GLY A 60 2.29 11.55 -5.88
N ASN A 61 1.40 11.19 -6.81
CA ASN A 61 -0.03 11.49 -6.70
C ASN A 61 -0.78 10.37 -5.97
N LEU A 62 -1.49 10.73 -4.91
CA LEU A 62 -2.32 9.79 -4.15
C LEU A 62 -3.47 9.24 -5.00
N PHE A 63 -3.57 7.92 -5.09
CA PHE A 63 -4.70 7.26 -5.73
C PHE A 63 -5.47 6.29 -4.83
N TYR A 64 -4.86 5.84 -3.72
CA TYR A 64 -5.52 4.99 -2.72
C TYR A 64 -4.83 5.11 -1.36
N TYR A 65 -5.57 4.98 -0.27
CA TYR A 65 -5.00 4.93 1.09
C TYR A 65 -5.80 3.98 1.98
N THR A 66 -5.16 3.43 3.00
CA THR A 66 -5.81 2.56 3.99
C THR A 66 -5.00 2.48 5.28
N ASN A 67 -5.68 2.12 6.37
CA ASN A 67 -5.08 1.75 7.66
C ASN A 67 -5.16 0.23 7.91
N SER A 68 -5.75 -0.53 7.00
CA SER A 68 -5.97 -1.97 7.12
C SER A 68 -4.85 -2.74 6.41
N ILE A 69 -4.10 -3.55 7.17
CA ILE A 69 -3.05 -4.44 6.62
C ILE A 69 -3.63 -5.41 5.59
N ASN A 70 -4.84 -5.92 5.82
CA ASN A 70 -5.49 -6.85 4.90
C ASN A 70 -5.79 -6.19 3.54
N ASP A 71 -6.17 -4.91 3.55
CA ASP A 71 -6.45 -4.16 2.33
C ASP A 71 -5.15 -3.94 1.57
N ILE A 72 -4.05 -3.63 2.28
CA ILE A 72 -2.72 -3.44 1.68
C ILE A 72 -2.31 -4.67 0.89
N GLU A 73 -2.42 -5.87 1.47
CA GLU A 73 -2.09 -7.13 0.78
C GLU A 73 -2.94 -7.35 -0.46
N ARG A 74 -4.26 -7.11 -0.37
CA ARG A 74 -5.18 -7.28 -1.51
C ARG A 74 -4.88 -6.31 -2.64
N ILE A 75 -4.66 -5.04 -2.31
CA ILE A 75 -4.40 -3.97 -3.27
C ILE A 75 -3.05 -4.18 -3.95
N LEU A 76 -2.00 -4.53 -3.21
CA LEU A 76 -0.69 -4.88 -3.78
C LEU A 76 -0.79 -6.03 -4.78
N LYS A 77 -1.46 -7.12 -4.41
CA LYS A 77 -1.66 -8.28 -5.29
C LYS A 77 -2.45 -7.91 -6.54
N TYR A 78 -3.47 -7.06 -6.40
CA TYR A 78 -4.28 -6.60 -7.51
C TYR A 78 -3.46 -5.74 -8.50
N ILE A 79 -2.72 -4.76 -8.00
CA ILE A 79 -1.86 -3.89 -8.82
C ILE A 79 -0.80 -4.72 -9.56
N GLN A 80 -0.14 -5.66 -8.88
CA GLN A 80 0.82 -6.55 -9.54
C GLN A 80 0.18 -7.38 -10.67
N THR A 81 -1.05 -7.84 -10.45
CA THR A 81 -1.80 -8.60 -11.47
C THR A 81 -2.14 -7.73 -12.67
N LYS A 82 -2.67 -6.51 -12.44
CA LYS A 82 -3.00 -5.55 -13.50
C LYS A 82 -1.76 -5.07 -14.23
N TRP A 83 -0.65 -4.85 -13.54
CA TRP A 83 0.62 -4.52 -14.17
C TRP A 83 1.15 -5.65 -15.06
N LYS A 84 1.08 -6.90 -14.58
CA LYS A 84 1.56 -8.06 -15.35
C LYS A 84 0.73 -8.31 -16.61
N LYS A 85 -0.60 -8.15 -16.52
CA LYS A 85 -1.53 -8.48 -17.62
C LYS A 85 -1.76 -7.33 -18.59
N GLU A 86 -1.94 -6.12 -18.05
CA GLU A 86 -2.45 -4.96 -18.80
C GLU A 86 -1.49 -3.77 -18.79
N LYS A 87 -0.37 -3.84 -18.03
CA LYS A 87 0.55 -2.71 -17.81
C LYS A 87 -0.13 -1.47 -17.23
N LYS A 88 -1.21 -1.67 -16.46
CA LYS A 88 -1.93 -0.61 -15.74
C LYS A 88 -1.55 -0.56 -14.26
N LYS A 89 -1.50 0.64 -13.70
CA LYS A 89 -1.27 0.91 -12.27
C LYS A 89 -1.91 2.25 -11.90
N GLY A 90 -1.96 2.55 -10.60
CA GLY A 90 -2.37 3.87 -10.09
C GLY A 90 -3.63 4.41 -10.74
N ILE A 91 -3.51 5.60 -11.35
CA ILE A 91 -4.64 6.31 -11.95
C ILE A 91 -5.20 5.67 -13.23
N ASP A 92 -4.46 4.74 -13.86
CA ASP A 92 -4.97 3.97 -15.01
C ASP A 92 -6.12 3.02 -14.62
N ILE A 93 -6.27 2.77 -13.32
CA ILE A 93 -7.28 1.91 -12.73
C ILE A 93 -8.32 2.79 -12.03
N PRO A 94 -9.63 2.64 -12.34
CA PRO A 94 -10.67 3.41 -11.68
C PRO A 94 -10.64 3.22 -10.16
N PHE A 95 -10.80 4.32 -9.41
CA PHE A 95 -10.80 4.28 -7.94
C PHE A 95 -11.79 3.25 -7.36
N THR A 96 -12.95 3.11 -7.98
CA THR A 96 -13.99 2.15 -7.59
C THR A 96 -13.51 0.69 -7.63
N ALA A 97 -12.55 0.35 -8.50
CA ALA A 97 -11.97 -0.99 -8.54
C ALA A 97 -11.14 -1.28 -7.28
N TYR A 98 -10.40 -0.29 -6.78
CA TYR A 98 -9.66 -0.41 -5.51
C TYR A 98 -10.61 -0.61 -4.33
N LEU A 99 -11.73 0.13 -4.28
CA LEU A 99 -12.75 -0.06 -3.24
C LEU A 99 -13.36 -1.46 -3.26
N LYS A 100 -13.66 -2.01 -4.46
CA LYS A 100 -14.14 -3.39 -4.62
C LYS A 100 -13.12 -4.40 -4.08
N VAL A 101 -11.86 -4.26 -4.47
CA VAL A 101 -10.76 -5.14 -4.02
C VAL A 101 -10.56 -5.09 -2.51
N ALA A 102 -10.53 -3.88 -1.92
CA ALA A 102 -10.41 -3.69 -0.49
C ALA A 102 -11.53 -4.41 0.27
N SER A 103 -12.76 -4.29 -0.23
CA SER A 103 -13.95 -4.96 0.30
C SER A 103 -13.96 -6.49 0.08
N GLY A 104 -12.96 -7.05 -0.60
CA GLY A 104 -12.87 -8.48 -0.92
C GLY A 104 -13.75 -8.92 -2.09
N MET A 105 -14.34 -7.97 -2.82
CA MET A 105 -15.12 -8.23 -4.03
C MET A 105 -14.20 -8.37 -5.25
N ASN A 106 -14.64 -9.13 -6.25
CA ASN A 106 -13.92 -9.23 -7.51
C ASN A 106 -14.14 -7.95 -8.33
N PRO A 107 -13.10 -7.14 -8.62
CA PRO A 107 -13.25 -5.89 -9.36
C PRO A 107 -13.63 -6.09 -10.83
N ASP A 108 -13.37 -7.28 -11.39
CA ASP A 108 -13.69 -7.64 -12.77
C ASP A 108 -15.14 -8.18 -12.91
N VAL A 109 -15.90 -8.29 -11.82
CA VAL A 109 -17.33 -8.63 -11.83
C VAL A 109 -18.13 -7.33 -11.69
N ALA A 110 -18.90 -7.02 -12.73
CA ALA A 110 -19.77 -5.85 -12.81
C ALA A 110 -20.95 -5.99 -11.85
#